data_AF-A0A660MF84-F1
#
_entry.id   AF-A0A660MF84-F1
#
_cell.length_a   1.000
_cell.length_b   1.000
_cell.length_c   1.000
_cell.angle_alpha   90.00
_cell.angle_beta   90.00
_cell.angle_gamma   90.00
#
_symmetry.space_group_name_H-M   'P 1'
#
loop_
_entity.id
_entity.type
_entity.pdbx_description
1 polymer ?
#
loop_
_entity_poly.entity_id
_entity_poly.type
_entity_poly.pdbx_seq_one_letter_code
_entity_poly.pdbx_strand_id
1 'polypeptide(L)'
;MPGENQNPDNPMDIAEKLKQYLETLATRGLSGALNPGATEADLKNFESEHGIRLPETLADVYRAFNGQIHDRIPPGEPRWLALDEIYGKQQEWREFCETYYGNHWPQVRLPRIDAEGKAKNTLYNPFW
;
A
#
# COMPACT_ATOMS: atom_id res chain seq x y z
N MET A 1 25.09 -31.55 0.14
CA MET A 1 23.61 -31.56 0.19
C MET A 1 23.14 -30.29 -0.50
N PRO A 2 22.72 -30.33 -1.78
CA PRO A 2 22.22 -29.14 -2.45
C PRO A 2 20.69 -29.09 -2.41
N GLY A 3 20.17 -27.90 -2.14
CA GLY A 3 18.88 -27.43 -2.69
C GLY A 3 17.62 -27.72 -1.89
N GLU A 4 17.39 -26.97 -0.81
CA GLU A 4 16.02 -26.49 -0.58
C GLU A 4 15.78 -25.34 -1.55
N ASN A 5 15.26 -25.68 -2.73
CA ASN A 5 14.60 -24.72 -3.61
C ASN A 5 13.42 -24.15 -2.83
N GLN A 6 13.61 -22.97 -2.23
CA GLN A 6 12.50 -22.11 -1.86
C GLN A 6 11.80 -21.72 -3.16
N ASN A 7 10.74 -22.46 -3.49
CA ASN A 7 9.87 -22.12 -4.59
C ASN A 7 9.18 -20.79 -4.24
N PRO A 8 9.45 -19.67 -4.95
CA PRO A 8 8.88 -18.36 -4.62
C PRO A 8 7.37 -18.29 -4.89
N ASP A 9 6.80 -19.32 -5.51
CA ASP A 9 5.40 -19.41 -5.94
C ASP A 9 4.48 -20.16 -4.96
N ASN A 10 4.92 -20.48 -3.74
CA ASN A 10 3.98 -20.94 -2.71
C ASN A 10 3.25 -19.70 -2.15
N PRO A 11 1.93 -19.55 -2.32
CA PRO A 11 1.21 -18.39 -1.79
C PRO A 11 1.20 -18.49 -0.26
N MET A 12 2.22 -17.90 0.36
CA MET A 12 2.24 -17.71 1.81
C MET A 12 0.94 -17.03 2.24
N ASP A 13 0.31 -17.59 3.25
CA ASP A 13 -0.88 -17.04 3.88
C ASP A 13 -0.65 -15.58 4.26
N ILE A 14 -1.67 -14.73 4.06
CA ILE A 14 -1.61 -13.31 4.36
C ILE A 14 -1.26 -13.09 5.83
N ALA A 15 -1.74 -13.98 6.72
CA ALA A 15 -1.40 -13.96 8.13
C ALA A 15 0.11 -14.14 8.37
N GLU A 16 0.78 -15.02 7.63
CA GLU A 16 2.22 -15.26 7.76
C GLU A 16 3.03 -14.06 7.24
N LYS A 17 2.60 -13.43 6.14
CA LYS A 17 3.22 -12.20 5.63
C LYS A 17 3.10 -11.04 6.62
N LEU A 18 1.91 -10.87 7.21
CA LEU A 18 1.69 -9.86 8.24
C LEU A 18 2.54 -10.11 9.46
N LYS A 19 2.62 -11.36 9.92
CA LYS A 19 3.47 -11.75 11.04
C LYS A 19 4.93 -11.38 10.79
N GLN A 20 5.48 -11.74 9.63
CA GLN A 20 6.86 -11.39 9.26
C GLN A 20 7.09 -9.88 9.17
N TYR A 21 6.11 -9.12 8.65
CA TYR A 21 6.18 -7.66 8.63
C TYR A 21 6.21 -7.08 10.05
N LEU A 22 5.36 -7.56 10.94
CA LEU A 22 5.32 -7.13 12.35
C LEU A 22 6.61 -7.49 13.10
N GLU A 23 7.16 -8.69 12.88
CA GLU A 23 8.46 -9.11 13.43
C GLU A 23 9.60 -8.21 12.95
N THR A 24 9.56 -7.80 11.67
CA THR A 24 10.52 -6.86 11.10
C THR A 24 10.41 -5.50 11.77
N LEU A 25 9.20 -4.96 11.96
CA LEU A 25 9.00 -3.70 12.68
C LEU A 25 9.48 -3.80 14.13
N ALA A 26 9.20 -4.91 14.81
CA ALA A 26 9.64 -5.13 16.19
C ALA A 26 11.16 -5.16 16.32
N THR A 27 11.84 -5.89 15.43
CA THR A 27 13.31 -5.95 15.38
C THR A 27 13.94 -4.58 15.18
N ARG A 28 13.23 -3.70 14.45
CA ARG A 28 13.66 -2.33 14.18
C ARG A 28 13.25 -1.33 15.28
N GLY A 29 12.56 -1.77 16.33
CA GLY A 29 12.03 -0.89 17.38
C GLY A 29 10.86 0.01 16.91
N LEU A 30 10.23 -0.34 15.78
CA LEU A 30 9.16 0.45 15.14
C LEU A 30 7.75 -0.05 15.49
N SER A 31 7.59 -0.98 16.43
CA SER A 31 6.25 -1.44 16.83
C SER A 31 5.36 -0.30 17.31
N GLY A 32 5.96 0.72 17.96
CA GLY A 32 5.25 1.92 18.40
C GLY A 32 4.86 2.86 17.26
N ALA A 33 5.26 2.59 16.01
CA ALA A 33 4.87 3.39 14.85
C ALA A 33 3.55 2.93 14.22
N LEU A 34 2.94 1.84 14.68
CA LEU A 34 1.64 1.37 14.17
C LEU A 34 0.49 2.16 14.81
N ASN A 35 -0.47 2.57 14.00
CA ASN A 35 -1.73 3.13 14.49
C ASN A 35 -2.60 2.03 15.10
N PRO A 36 -3.52 2.37 16.01
CA PRO A 36 -4.59 1.47 16.40
C PRO A 36 -5.35 0.94 15.17
N GLY A 37 -5.96 -0.23 15.32
CA GLY A 37 -6.82 -0.82 14.30
C GLY A 37 -7.96 0.10 13.88
N ALA A 38 -8.33 0.04 12.59
CA ALA A 38 -9.46 0.75 12.03
C ALA A 38 -10.77 0.20 12.61
N THR A 39 -11.72 1.09 12.89
CA THR A 39 -13.07 0.70 13.30
C THR A 39 -13.91 0.29 12.08
N GLU A 40 -15.01 -0.40 12.33
CA GLU A 40 -16.00 -0.70 11.28
C GLU A 40 -16.59 0.58 10.65
N ALA A 41 -16.63 1.69 11.39
CA ALA A 41 -17.06 2.97 10.85
C ALA A 41 -16.02 3.52 9.86
N ASP A 42 -14.73 3.44 10.20
CA ASP A 42 -13.64 3.91 9.33
C ASP A 42 -13.61 3.13 8.01
N LEU A 43 -13.74 1.80 8.09
CA LEU A 43 -13.80 0.92 6.91
C LEU A 43 -15.00 1.24 6.03
N LYS A 44 -16.20 1.40 6.63
CA LYS A 44 -17.41 1.75 5.87
C LYS A 44 -17.34 3.14 5.25
N ASN A 45 -16.78 4.11 5.97
CA ASN A 45 -16.57 5.45 5.43
C ASN A 45 -15.64 5.40 4.23
N PHE A 46 -14.50 4.71 4.36
CA PHE A 46 -13.56 4.53 3.26
C PHE A 46 -14.21 3.85 2.03
N GLU A 47 -14.91 2.73 2.23
CA GLU A 47 -15.64 2.06 1.14
C GLU A 47 -16.67 2.98 0.47
N SER A 48 -17.42 3.75 1.27
CA SER A 48 -18.46 4.65 0.78
C SER A 48 -17.88 5.85 0.02
N GLU A 49 -16.82 6.47 0.55
CA GLU A 49 -16.15 7.62 -0.06
C GLU A 49 -15.51 7.26 -1.40
N HIS A 50 -14.95 6.05 -1.49
CA HIS A 50 -14.27 5.57 -2.68
C HIS A 50 -15.18 4.78 -3.64
N GLY A 51 -16.42 4.46 -3.24
CA GLY A 51 -17.35 3.66 -4.04
C GLY A 51 -16.88 2.23 -4.31
N ILE A 52 -16.13 1.64 -3.37
CA ILE A 52 -15.55 0.29 -3.49
C ILE A 52 -16.02 -0.62 -2.35
N ARG A 53 -15.67 -1.90 -2.46
CA ARG A 53 -15.65 -2.84 -1.34
C ARG A 53 -14.23 -3.31 -1.12
N LEU A 54 -13.74 -3.19 0.10
CA LEU A 54 -12.44 -3.74 0.47
C LEU A 54 -12.54 -5.26 0.48
N PRO A 55 -11.55 -5.99 -0.07
CA PRO A 55 -11.43 -7.42 0.18
C PRO A 55 -11.35 -7.67 1.69
N GLU A 56 -12.06 -8.67 2.21
CA GLU A 56 -12.12 -8.95 3.65
C GLU A 56 -10.73 -9.14 4.27
N THR A 57 -9.82 -9.79 3.53
CA THR A 57 -8.44 -9.98 3.96
C THR A 57 -7.67 -8.67 4.14
N LEU A 58 -7.97 -7.65 3.33
CA LEU A 58 -7.40 -6.31 3.48
C LEU A 58 -8.07 -5.54 4.62
N ALA A 59 -9.39 -5.71 4.78
CA ALA A 59 -10.11 -5.15 5.93
C ALA A 59 -9.55 -5.70 7.25
N ASP A 60 -9.26 -7.00 7.35
CA ASP A 60 -8.62 -7.62 8.51
C ASP A 60 -7.25 -7.02 8.84
N VAL A 61 -6.46 -6.73 7.80
CA VAL A 61 -5.16 -6.05 7.97
C VAL A 61 -5.36 -4.68 8.62
N TYR A 62 -6.31 -3.89 8.11
CA TYR A 62 -6.63 -2.57 8.66
C TYR A 62 -7.29 -2.61 10.04
N ARG A 63 -8.09 -3.65 10.35
CA ARG A 63 -8.62 -3.90 11.70
C ARG A 63 -7.51 -4.19 12.71
N ALA A 64 -6.40 -4.79 12.29
CA ALA A 64 -5.25 -4.99 13.15
C ALA A 64 -4.51 -3.66 13.40
N PHE A 65 -4.19 -2.93 12.34
CA PHE A 65 -3.50 -1.63 12.41
C PHE A 65 -3.94 -0.71 11.27
N ASN A 66 -4.34 0.52 11.56
CA ASN A 66 -4.71 1.49 10.52
C ASN A 66 -3.49 2.27 10.00
N GLY A 67 -2.54 1.56 9.39
CA GLY A 67 -1.31 2.18 8.88
C GLY A 67 -0.31 2.57 9.97
N GLN A 68 0.58 3.51 9.64
CA GLN A 68 1.69 3.93 10.49
C GLN A 68 1.73 5.43 10.74
N ILE A 69 2.14 5.80 11.96
CA ILE A 69 2.38 7.16 12.42
C ILE A 69 3.60 7.72 11.69
N HIS A 70 3.40 8.72 10.84
CA HIS A 70 4.44 9.29 9.99
C HIS A 70 5.71 9.70 10.77
N ASP A 71 5.55 10.43 11.87
CA ASP A 71 6.66 10.97 12.67
C ASP A 71 7.50 9.90 13.38
N ARG A 72 7.05 8.64 13.38
CA ARG A 72 7.74 7.50 14.01
C ARG A 72 8.43 6.61 12.98
N ILE A 73 8.34 6.93 11.69
CA ILE A 73 9.03 6.22 10.62
C ILE A 73 10.26 7.03 10.20
N PRO A 74 11.43 6.40 9.99
CA PRO A 74 12.61 7.10 9.51
C PRO A 74 12.35 7.86 8.18
N PRO A 75 12.90 9.07 8.01
CA PRO A 75 12.71 9.83 6.79
C PRO A 75 13.16 9.08 5.54
N GLY A 76 12.37 9.16 4.47
CA GLY A 76 12.67 8.52 3.19
C GLY A 76 12.30 7.03 3.11
N GLU A 77 11.80 6.44 4.19
CA GLU A 77 11.28 5.08 4.15
C GLU A 77 9.82 5.03 3.70
N PRO A 78 9.44 3.99 2.92
CA PRO A 78 8.04 3.74 2.61
C PRO A 78 7.29 3.45 3.91
N ARG A 79 6.08 4.01 4.01
CA ARG A 79 5.18 3.76 5.13
C ARG A 79 3.85 3.23 4.64
N TRP A 80 3.20 2.47 5.50
CA TRP A 80 1.82 2.07 5.31
C TRP A 80 0.89 3.22 5.70
N LEU A 81 0.07 3.67 4.75
CA LEU A 81 -0.89 4.77 4.93
C LEU A 81 -2.12 4.31 5.72
N ALA A 82 -2.60 5.17 6.62
CA ALA A 82 -3.92 5.05 7.21
C ALA A 82 -5.01 5.32 6.16
N LEU A 83 -6.22 4.77 6.37
CA LEU A 83 -7.33 4.85 5.42
C LEU A 83 -7.69 6.31 5.04
N ASP A 84 -7.70 7.21 6.02
CA ASP A 84 -8.02 8.64 5.85
C ASP A 84 -6.94 9.43 5.08
N GLU A 85 -5.70 8.91 5.03
CA GLU A 85 -4.60 9.55 4.31
C GLU A 85 -4.56 9.18 2.82
N ILE A 86 -5.15 8.03 2.45
CA ILE A 86 -5.04 7.48 1.10
C ILE A 86 -5.59 8.47 0.06
N TYR A 87 -6.78 9.03 0.29
CA TYR A 87 -7.39 9.95 -0.66
C TYR A 87 -6.53 11.21 -0.86
N GLY A 88 -6.04 11.80 0.22
CA GLY A 88 -5.14 12.97 0.15
C GLY A 88 -3.89 12.67 -0.67
N LYS A 89 -3.24 11.53 -0.44
CA LYS A 89 -2.05 11.12 -1.20
C LYS A 89 -2.33 10.81 -2.66
N GLN A 90 -3.51 10.28 -2.97
CA GLN A 90 -3.94 10.09 -4.35
C GLN A 90 -4.15 11.43 -5.08
N GLN A 91 -4.66 12.45 -4.40
CA GLN A 91 -4.79 13.79 -4.98
C GLN A 91 -3.43 14.45 -5.17
N GLU A 92 -2.54 14.41 -4.17
CA GLU A 92 -1.16 14.92 -4.31
C GLU A 92 -0.44 14.29 -5.52
N TRP A 93 -0.60 12.98 -5.72
CA TRP A 93 0.01 12.30 -6.88
C TRP A 93 -0.61 12.71 -8.21
N ARG A 94 -1.94 12.92 -8.25
CA ARG A 94 -2.64 13.40 -9.43
C ARG A 94 -2.20 14.82 -9.80
N GLU A 95 -2.12 15.71 -8.82
CA GLU A 95 -1.65 17.09 -8.98
C GLU A 95 -0.19 17.12 -9.45
N PHE A 96 0.65 16.23 -8.93
CA PHE A 96 2.01 16.04 -9.42
C PHE A 96 2.01 15.64 -10.91
N CYS A 97 1.20 14.65 -11.29
CA CYS A 97 1.10 14.22 -12.69
C CYS A 97 0.65 15.36 -13.61
N GLU A 98 -0.35 16.14 -13.19
CA GLU A 98 -0.84 17.29 -13.95
C GLU A 98 0.19 18.42 -14.03
N THR A 99 0.91 18.70 -12.95
CA THR A 99 1.95 19.73 -12.91
C THR A 99 3.14 19.37 -13.81
N TYR A 100 3.57 18.10 -13.78
CA TYR A 100 4.77 17.67 -14.49
C TYR A 100 4.50 17.33 -15.97
N TYR A 101 3.37 16.70 -16.28
CA TYR A 101 3.04 16.24 -17.63
C TYR A 101 1.90 17.05 -18.28
N GLY A 102 1.29 18.01 -17.59
CA GLY A 102 0.16 18.79 -18.11
C GLY A 102 -1.12 17.97 -18.28
N ASN A 103 -2.13 18.56 -18.93
CA ASN A 103 -3.48 17.96 -19.06
C ASN A 103 -3.53 16.62 -19.82
N HIS A 104 -2.45 16.24 -20.51
CA HIS A 104 -2.35 14.96 -21.22
C HIS A 104 -1.70 13.84 -20.39
N TRP A 105 -1.40 14.10 -19.10
CA TRP A 105 -0.82 13.11 -18.19
C TRP A 105 -1.51 11.74 -18.20
N PRO A 106 -2.85 11.59 -18.36
CA PRO A 106 -3.48 10.26 -18.39
C PRO A 106 -3.05 9.41 -19.60
N GLN A 107 -2.55 10.07 -20.65
CA GLN A 107 -2.12 9.44 -21.90
C GLN A 107 -0.61 9.17 -21.92
N VAL A 108 0.14 9.69 -20.94
CA VAL A 108 1.59 9.47 -20.86
C VAL A 108 1.87 7.99 -20.64
N ARG A 109 2.85 7.49 -21.38
CA ARG A 109 3.39 6.14 -21.25
C ARG A 109 4.88 6.26 -21.02
N LEU A 110 5.38 5.70 -19.93
CA LEU A 110 6.80 5.74 -19.62
C LEU A 110 7.53 4.71 -20.50
N PRO A 111 8.69 5.05 -21.08
CA PRO A 111 9.51 4.08 -21.78
C PRO A 111 10.11 3.09 -20.78
N ARG A 112 10.11 1.79 -21.12
CA ARG A 112 10.75 0.70 -20.34
C ARG A 112 10.21 0.49 -18.91
N ILE A 113 8.89 0.41 -18.75
CA ILE A 113 8.29 0.08 -17.44
C ILE A 113 8.59 -1.35 -17.01
N ASP A 114 8.51 -2.30 -17.94
CA ASP A 114 8.93 -3.67 -17.72
C ASP A 114 9.26 -4.37 -19.05
N ALA A 115 10.13 -5.37 -18.99
CA ALA A 115 10.39 -6.24 -20.15
C ALA A 115 9.34 -7.36 -20.27
N GLU A 116 8.60 -7.62 -19.19
CA GLU A 116 7.72 -8.77 -19.02
C GLU A 116 6.24 -8.46 -19.28
N GLY A 117 5.86 -7.19 -19.47
CA GLY A 117 4.48 -6.75 -19.77
C GLY A 117 3.46 -6.96 -18.65
N LYS A 118 3.90 -7.20 -17.41
CA LYS A 118 3.08 -7.39 -16.21
C LYS A 118 2.66 -6.07 -15.55
N ALA A 119 3.42 -5.00 -15.74
CA ALA A 119 3.19 -3.69 -15.17
C ALA A 119 2.33 -2.85 -16.13
N LYS A 120 1.26 -2.28 -15.57
CA LYS A 120 0.38 -1.40 -16.33
C LYS A 120 1.08 -0.05 -16.52
N ASN A 121 1.28 0.32 -17.78
CA ASN A 121 1.90 1.59 -18.14
C ASN A 121 0.89 2.73 -18.03
N THR A 122 0.55 3.12 -16.81
CA THR A 122 -0.22 4.31 -16.48
C THR A 122 0.46 5.04 -15.33
N LEU A 123 0.39 6.38 -15.32
CA LEU A 123 0.99 7.18 -14.25
C LEU A 123 0.18 7.14 -12.95
N TYR A 124 -1.12 6.85 -13.03
CA TYR A 124 -2.01 6.81 -11.88
C TYR A 124 -3.19 5.89 -12.14
N ASN A 125 -3.57 5.16 -11.09
CA ASN A 125 -4.87 4.53 -10.94
C ASN A 125 -5.22 4.58 -9.45
N PRO A 126 -6.43 5.01 -9.06
CA PRO A 126 -6.81 5.12 -7.65
C PRO A 126 -6.89 3.77 -6.91
N PHE A 127 -6.82 2.63 -7.61
CA PHE A 127 -7.06 1.30 -7.03
C PHE A 127 -6.04 0.24 -7.50
N TRP A 128 -4.92 0.66 -8.10
CA TRP A 128 -3.81 -0.25 -8.45
C TRP A 128 -2.55 0.13 -7.68
#